data_AF-A0ABD0RZR7-F1
#
_entry.id   AF-A0ABD0RZR7-F1
#
_cell.length_a   1.000
_cell.length_b   1.000
_cell.length_c   1.000
_cell.angle_alpha   90.00
_cell.angle_beta   90.00
_cell.angle_gamma   90.00
#
_symmetry.space_group_name_H-M   'P 1'
#
loop_
_entity.id
_entity.type
_entity.pdbx_description
1 polymer ?
#
loop_
_entity_poly.entity_id
_entity_poly.type
_entity_poly.pdbx_seq_one_letter_code
_entity_poly.pdbx_strand_id
1 'polypeptide(L)' 'IVDIKPANMEDLTEVITAAEFHPQHCHLFVYSSSKGTLRLCDMRESALCDKHSK' A
#
# COMPACT_ATOMS: atom_id res chain seq x y z
N ILE A 1 -0.67 4.83 -7.61
CA ILE A 1 -1.87 3.98 -7.53
C ILE A 1 -1.46 2.66 -6.90
N VAL A 2 -1.76 2.47 -5.62
CA VAL A 2 -1.58 1.15 -4.99
C VAL A 2 -2.76 0.28 -5.39
N ASP A 3 -2.51 -0.75 -6.19
CA ASP A 3 -3.52 -1.73 -6.58
C ASP A 3 -3.14 -3.11 -6.06
N ILE A 4 -3.84 -3.54 -5.00
CA ILE A 4 -3.69 -4.89 -4.43
C ILE A 4 -4.89 -5.78 -4.77
N LYS A 5 -5.74 -5.34 -5.71
CA LYS A 5 -6.90 -6.13 -6.13
C LYS A 5 -6.43 -7.31 -6.99
N PRO A 6 -6.78 -8.55 -6.63
CA PRO A 6 -6.51 -9.71 -7.48
C PRO A 6 -7.36 -9.66 -8.76
N ALA A 7 -6.92 -10.38 -9.80
CA ALA A 7 -7.69 -10.51 -11.04
C ALA A 7 -9.09 -11.13 -10.81
N ASN A 8 -9.22 -12.04 -9.84
CA ASN A 8 -10.48 -12.59 -9.37
C ASN A 8 -10.71 -12.20 -7.91
N MET A 9 -11.89 -11.64 -7.60
CA MET A 9 -12.24 -11.19 -6.24
C MET A 9 -12.37 -12.34 -5.23
N GLU A 10 -12.55 -13.57 -5.68
CA GLU A 10 -12.55 -14.75 -4.80
C GLU A 10 -11.18 -15.01 -4.17
N ASP A 11 -10.09 -14.59 -4.83
CA ASP A 11 -8.71 -14.77 -4.37
C ASP A 11 -8.21 -13.62 -3.47
N LEU A 12 -9.13 -12.79 -2.95
CA LEU A 12 -8.77 -11.64 -2.13
C LEU A 12 -8.23 -12.08 -0.76
N THR A 13 -6.91 -12.08 -0.61
CA THR A 13 -6.25 -12.45 0.66
C THR A 13 -5.89 -11.27 1.55
N GLU A 14 -5.92 -10.05 1.02
CA GLU A 14 -5.38 -8.85 1.68
C GLU A 14 -6.16 -7.61 1.31
N VAL A 15 -6.45 -6.75 2.30
CA VAL A 15 -7.11 -5.45 2.07
C VAL A 15 -6.38 -4.35 2.83
N ILE A 16 -6.42 -3.12 2.30
CA ILE A 16 -5.90 -1.94 2.98
C ILE A 16 -6.92 -1.50 4.04
N THR A 17 -6.48 -1.43 5.31
CA THR A 17 -7.33 -1.08 6.44
C THR A 17 -7.20 0.38 6.87
N ALA A 18 -6.03 0.99 6.66
CA ALA A 18 -5.80 2.42 6.90
C ALA A 18 -4.67 2.91 5.99
N ALA A 19 -4.68 4.19 5.63
CA ALA A 19 -3.61 4.84 4.89
C ALA A 19 -3.46 6.30 5.37
N GLU A 20 -2.24 6.76 5.56
CA GLU A 20 -1.93 8.11 6.05
C GLU A 20 -0.72 8.69 5.31
N PHE A 21 -0.78 9.97 4.98
CA PHE A 21 0.31 10.69 4.32
C PHE A 21 1.30 11.27 5.34
N HIS A 22 2.56 11.37 4.93
CA HIS A 22 3.56 12.05 5.73
C HIS A 22 3.24 13.55 5.84
N PRO A 23 3.31 14.17 7.04
CA PRO A 23 2.85 15.54 7.27
C PRO A 23 3.61 16.61 6.48
N GLN A 24 4.83 16.29 6.03
CA GLN A 24 5.71 17.22 5.31
C GLN A 24 6.00 16.79 3.86
N HIS A 25 5.77 15.51 3.54
CA HIS A 25 6.19 14.93 2.27
C HIS A 25 4.99 14.31 1.57
N CYS A 26 4.37 15.04 0.65
CA CYS A 26 3.16 14.60 -0.07
C CYS A 26 3.34 13.34 -0.92
N HIS A 27 4.58 12.95 -1.20
CA HIS A 27 4.89 11.73 -1.95
C HIS A 27 5.06 10.50 -1.06
N LEU A 28 5.23 10.68 0.26
CA LEU A 28 5.37 9.58 1.21
C LEU A 28 4.03 9.33 1.89
N PHE A 29 3.61 8.08 1.92
CA PHE A 29 2.47 7.64 2.70
C PHE A 29 2.73 6.23 3.24
N VAL A 30 2.03 5.89 4.31
CA VAL A 30 2.03 4.55 4.89
C VAL A 30 0.63 3.97 4.75
N TYR A 31 0.54 2.67 4.52
CA TYR A 31 -0.72 1.96 4.66
C TYR A 31 -0.57 0.71 5.53
N SER A 32 -1.67 0.35 6.19
CA SER A 32 -1.83 -0.87 6.96
C SER A 32 -2.68 -1.87 6.20
N SER A 33 -2.34 -3.14 6.36
CA SER A 33 -2.98 -4.28 5.73
C SER A 33 -3.75 -5.11 6.76
N SER A 34 -4.83 -5.78 6.33
CA SER A 34 -5.58 -6.77 7.14
C SER A 34 -4.72 -7.92 7.64
N LYS A 35 -3.52 -8.13 7.08
CA LYS A 35 -2.51 -9.09 7.58
C LYS A 35 -1.63 -8.54 8.70
N GLY A 36 -1.89 -7.33 9.19
CA GLY A 36 -1.10 -6.69 10.24
C GLY A 36 0.26 -6.15 9.76
N THR A 37 0.44 -5.96 8.46
CA THR A 37 1.67 -5.36 7.91
C THR A 37 1.50 -3.86 7.70
N LEU A 38 2.60 -3.12 7.90
CA LEU A 38 2.72 -1.69 7.59
C LEU A 38 3.68 -1.52 6.43
N ARG A 39 3.31 -0.70 5.45
CA ARG A 39 4.09 -0.47 4.25
C ARG A 39 4.27 1.02 4.00
N LEU A 40 5.51 1.46 3.92
CA LEU A 40 5.89 2.81 3.49
C LEU A 40 6.02 2.83 1.97
N CYS A 41 5.39 3.82 1.34
CA CYS A 41 5.32 3.95 -0.10
C CYS A 41 5.73 5.36 -0.53
N ASP A 42 6.52 5.44 -1.60
CA ASP A 42 6.88 6.69 -2.28
C ASP A 42 6.22 6.76 -3.66
N MET A 43 5.32 7.73 -3.84
CA MET A 43 4.61 7.98 -5.09
C MET A 43 5.52 8.40 -6.24
N ARG A 44 6.78 8.78 -5.98
CA ARG A 44 7.77 9.15 -7.00
C ARG A 44 8.51 7.96 -7.58
N GLU A 45 8.75 6.90 -6.80
CA GLU A 45 9.53 5.75 -7.28
C GLU A 45 8.75 4.83 -8.20
N SER A 46 7.44 4.68 -7.97
CA SER A 46 6.60 3.78 -8.76
C SER A 46 5.14 4.13 -8.60
N ALA A 47 4.40 4.11 -9.71
CA ALA A 47 2.96 4.22 -9.67
C ALA A 47 2.34 3.04 -8.92
N LEU A 48 2.92 1.83 -9.02
CA LEU A 48 2.52 0.62 -8.32
C LEU A 48 3.51 0.34 -7.18
N CYS A 49 3.11 0.64 -5.95
CA CYS A 49 3.97 0.51 -4.77
C CYS A 49 4.03 -0.95 -4.26
N ASP A 50 4.48 -1.87 -5.13
CA ASP A 50 4.40 -3.32 -4.87
C ASP A 50 5.59 -3.87 -4.08
N LYS A 51 6.57 -3.03 -3.76
CA LYS A 51 7.80 -3.45 -3.07
C LYS A 51 7.53 -3.74 -1.60
N HIS A 52 7.64 -5.01 -1.23
CA HIS A 52 7.71 -5.44 0.16
C HIS A 52 9.13 -5.17 0.70
N SER A 53 9.27 -4.20 1.62
CA SER A 53 10.45 -4.17 2.49
C SER A 53 10.21 -5.14 3.65
N LYS A 54 11.14 -6.08 3.79
CA LYS A 54 11.13 -7.17 4.77
C LYS A 54 11.50 -6.67 6.17
#